data_AF-A0A379WIQ4-F1
#
_entry.id   AF-A0A379WIQ4-F1
#
_cell.length_a   1.000
_cell.length_b   1.000
_cell.length_c   1.000
_cell.angle_alpha   90.00
_cell.angle_beta   90.00
_cell.angle_gamma   90.00
#
_symmetry.space_group_name_H-M   'P 1'
#
loop_
_entity.id
_entity.type
_entity.pdbx_description
1 polymer ?
#
loop_
_entity_poly.entity_id
_entity_poly.type
_entity_poly.pdbx_seq_one_letter_code
_entity_poly.pdbx_strand_id
1 'polypeptide(L)'
;MSSDVMQHELVERARESGALTKADITKAWFIYWLGAEVSSSYERLQSLIFCASMTPIIKKLYPQKEEQVEALKRHLNFFNSEQTFGAVIQGISIAMEEQKRAASRLTTRLSPALKLA
;
A
#
# COMPACT_ATOMS: atom_id res chain seq x y z
N MET A 1 11.82 15.16 -26.03
CA MET A 1 11.76 14.94 -24.56
C MET A 1 11.35 13.48 -24.36
N SER A 2 12.24 12.66 -23.79
CA SER A 2 12.07 11.19 -23.75
C SER A 2 10.79 10.78 -23.02
N SER A 3 10.08 9.79 -23.55
CA SER A 3 8.88 9.20 -22.96
C SER A 3 9.04 8.80 -21.48
N ASP A 4 10.26 8.43 -21.08
CA ASP A 4 10.61 8.06 -19.70
C ASP A 4 10.50 9.22 -18.71
N VAL A 5 10.86 10.44 -19.13
CA VAL A 5 10.80 11.64 -18.29
C VAL A 5 9.34 12.03 -18.05
N MET A 6 8.49 11.88 -19.07
CA MET A 6 7.04 12.12 -18.94
C MET A 6 6.36 11.09 -18.03
N GLN A 7 6.75 9.80 -18.09
CA GLN A 7 6.25 8.79 -17.16
C GLN A 7 6.66 9.13 -15.72
N HIS A 8 7.91 9.55 -15.50
CA HIS A 8 8.40 9.92 -14.17
C HIS A 8 7.66 11.12 -13.58
N GLU A 9 7.47 12.20 -14.35
CA GLU A 9 6.72 13.38 -13.89
C GLU A 9 5.24 13.09 -13.64
N LEU A 10 4.63 12.21 -14.44
CA LEU A 10 3.24 11.81 -14.26
C LEU A 10 3.05 10.90 -13.04
N VAL A 11 4.02 10.04 -12.73
CA VAL A 11 4.06 9.23 -11.50
C VAL A 11 4.22 10.13 -10.28
N GLU A 12 5.12 11.12 -10.34
CA GLU A 12 5.31 12.09 -9.25
C GLU A 12 4.06 12.96 -9.01
N ARG A 13 3.39 13.45 -10.07
CA ARG A 13 2.10 14.16 -9.94
C ARG A 13 0.95 13.28 -9.45
N ALA A 14 0.97 11.98 -9.77
CA ALA A 14 0.00 11.01 -9.25
C ALA A 14 0.24 10.73 -7.75
N ARG A 15 1.50 10.73 -7.31
CA ARG A 15 1.95 10.68 -5.90
C ARG A 15 1.37 11.85 -5.09
N GLU A 16 1.46 13.06 -5.62
CA GLU A 16 0.98 14.28 -4.94
C GLU A 16 -0.53 14.30 -4.71
N SER A 17 -1.31 13.61 -5.55
CA SER A 17 -2.78 13.69 -5.55
C SER A 17 -3.48 12.57 -4.77
N GLY A 18 -2.74 11.80 -3.97
CA GLY A 18 -3.25 10.75 -3.08
C GLY A 18 -2.44 10.54 -1.80
N ALA A 19 -1.69 11.56 -1.38
CA ALA A 19 -0.63 11.46 -0.38
C ALA A 19 -1.12 10.91 0.97
N LEU A 20 -0.61 9.74 1.35
CA LEU A 20 -0.68 9.26 2.73
C LEU A 20 -0.05 10.31 3.64
N THR A 21 -0.75 10.66 4.71
CA THR A 21 -0.20 11.62 5.67
C THR A 21 0.82 10.91 6.55
N LYS A 22 1.86 11.63 7.02
CA LYS A 22 2.83 11.05 7.98
C LYS A 22 2.14 10.41 9.18
N ALA A 23 1.05 11.02 9.65
CA ALA A 23 0.23 10.50 10.74
C ALA A 23 -0.37 9.12 10.46
N ASP A 24 -0.75 8.82 9.20
CA ASP A 24 -1.29 7.50 8.84
C ASP A 24 -0.23 6.43 8.89
N ILE A 25 0.97 6.76 8.41
CA ILE A 25 2.13 5.86 8.39
C ILE A 25 2.56 5.59 9.84
N THR A 26 2.67 6.62 10.67
CA THR A 26 2.97 6.48 12.10
C THR A 26 1.90 5.65 12.82
N LYS A 27 0.62 5.83 12.48
CA LYS A 27 -0.46 5.02 13.04
C LYS A 27 -0.37 3.55 12.64
N ALA A 28 -0.11 3.26 11.37
CA ALA A 28 0.10 1.90 10.87
C ALA A 28 1.31 1.24 11.54
N TRP A 29 2.42 1.98 11.67
CA TRP A 29 3.61 1.53 12.39
C TRP A 29 3.31 1.24 13.86
N PHE A 30 2.57 2.11 14.54
CA PHE A 30 2.22 1.93 15.94
C PHE A 30 1.34 0.69 16.17
N ILE A 31 0.37 0.44 15.29
CA ILE A 31 -0.47 -0.77 15.34
C ILE A 31 0.39 -2.03 15.16
N TYR A 32 1.32 -2.01 14.19
CA TYR A 32 2.22 -3.13 13.95
C TYR A 32 3.13 -3.36 15.16
N TRP A 33 3.76 -2.31 15.68
CA TRP A 33 4.70 -2.39 16.79
C TRP A 33 4.05 -2.90 18.08
N LEU A 34 2.82 -2.47 18.39
CA LEU A 34 2.09 -2.95 19.57
C LEU A 34 1.59 -4.39 19.46
N GLY A 35 1.33 -4.89 18.25
CA GLY A 35 0.70 -6.19 18.04
C GLY A 35 1.59 -7.27 17.45
N ALA A 36 2.83 -6.95 17.06
CA ALA A 36 3.75 -7.87 16.41
C ALA A 36 4.09 -9.11 17.26
N GLU A 37 4.13 -8.99 18.58
CA GLU A 37 4.32 -10.14 19.49
C GLU A 37 2.99 -10.80 19.88
N VAL A 38 1.92 -10.02 19.99
CA VAL A 38 0.61 -10.49 20.48
C VAL A 38 -0.10 -11.35 19.44
N SER A 39 0.10 -11.09 18.15
CA SER A 39 -0.62 -11.79 17.08
C SER A 39 0.08 -13.06 16.60
N SER A 40 1.14 -13.53 17.27
CA SER A 40 1.91 -14.70 16.83
C SER A 40 1.14 -16.01 17.05
N SER A 41 0.17 -16.28 16.19
CA SER A 41 -0.58 -17.55 16.16
C SER A 41 0.19 -18.61 15.36
N TYR A 42 0.20 -19.87 15.81
CA TYR A 42 0.92 -20.95 15.12
C TYR A 42 0.50 -21.15 13.64
N GLU A 43 -0.76 -20.88 13.31
CA GLU A 43 -1.30 -21.09 11.95
C GLU A 43 -0.96 -19.96 10.97
N ARG A 44 -0.65 -18.76 11.46
CA ARG A 44 -0.59 -17.54 10.63
C ARG A 44 0.51 -16.53 11.01
N LEU A 45 1.23 -16.79 12.10
CA LEU A 45 2.30 -15.96 12.66
C LEU A 45 1.89 -14.48 12.67
N GLN A 46 2.69 -13.57 12.13
CA GLN A 46 2.47 -12.12 12.22
C GLN A 46 1.61 -11.57 11.07
N SER A 47 1.07 -12.42 10.19
CA SER A 47 0.23 -11.96 9.06
C SER A 47 -1.03 -11.21 9.51
N LEU A 48 -1.60 -11.57 10.66
CA LEU A 48 -2.83 -10.96 11.18
C LEU A 48 -2.62 -9.51 11.57
N ILE A 49 -1.57 -9.22 12.35
CA ILE A 49 -1.27 -7.83 12.73
C ILE A 49 -0.75 -7.02 11.54
N PHE A 50 -0.01 -7.65 10.63
CA PHE A 50 0.41 -6.99 9.40
C PHE A 50 -0.82 -6.51 8.59
N CYS A 51 -1.81 -7.38 8.40
CA CYS A 51 -3.07 -7.01 7.75
C CYS A 51 -3.86 -5.92 8.52
N ALA A 52 -3.95 -6.02 9.85
CA ALA A 52 -4.61 -5.02 10.68
C ALA A 52 -3.94 -3.64 10.58
N SER A 53 -2.61 -3.62 10.58
CA SER A 53 -1.81 -2.40 10.47
C SER A 53 -1.93 -1.73 9.09
N MET A 54 -2.16 -2.52 8.04
CA MET A 54 -2.38 -2.04 6.67
C MET A 54 -3.81 -1.54 6.42
N THR A 55 -4.78 -1.89 7.28
CA THR A 55 -6.18 -1.49 7.16
C THR A 55 -6.41 0.03 7.06
N PRO A 56 -5.84 0.91 7.93
CA PRO A 56 -6.02 2.36 7.79
C PRO A 56 -5.45 2.92 6.49
N ILE A 57 -4.33 2.35 6.03
CA ILE A 57 -3.66 2.74 4.77
C ILE A 57 -4.52 2.35 3.57
N ILE A 58 -4.95 1.09 3.52
CA ILE A 58 -5.78 0.54 2.44
C ILE A 58 -7.12 1.27 2.35
N LYS A 59 -7.75 1.63 3.47
CA LYS A 59 -8.98 2.42 3.48
C LYS A 59 -8.82 3.81 2.85
N LYS A 60 -7.63 4.43 2.97
CA LYS A 60 -7.32 5.71 2.31
C LYS A 60 -6.92 5.54 0.85
N LEU A 61 -6.21 4.45 0.53
CA LEU A 61 -5.77 4.14 -0.82
C LEU A 61 -6.90 3.64 -1.72
N TYR A 62 -7.88 2.92 -1.18
CA TYR A 62 -8.94 2.29 -1.96
C TYR A 62 -10.31 2.73 -1.42
N PRO A 63 -11.03 3.63 -2.11
CA PRO A 63 -12.36 4.05 -1.66
C PRO A 63 -13.42 2.95 -1.87
N GLN A 64 -13.22 2.04 -2.82
CA GLN A 64 -14.14 0.93 -3.10
C GLN A 64 -13.88 -0.27 -2.17
N LYS A 65 -14.96 -0.89 -1.68
CA LYS A 65 -14.87 -2.00 -0.73
C LYS A 65 -14.27 -3.26 -1.36
N GLU A 66 -14.57 -3.50 -2.63
CA GLU A 66 -14.09 -4.65 -3.39
C GLU A 66 -12.55 -4.61 -3.51
N GLU A 67 -12.01 -3.45 -3.85
CA GLU A 67 -10.56 -3.22 -3.96
C GLU A 67 -9.86 -3.27 -2.59
N GLN A 68 -10.52 -2.80 -1.51
CA GLN A 68 -10.00 -2.94 -0.15
C GLN A 68 -9.86 -4.42 0.25
N VAL A 69 -10.87 -5.23 -0.03
CA VAL A 69 -10.87 -6.67 0.29
C VAL A 69 -9.77 -7.40 -0.49
N GLU A 70 -9.59 -7.08 -1.77
CA GLU A 70 -8.52 -7.68 -2.58
C GLU A 70 -7.12 -7.27 -2.07
N ALA A 71 -6.93 -5.99 -1.70
CA ALA A 71 -5.68 -5.52 -1.12
C ALA A 71 -5.37 -6.20 0.22
N LEU A 72 -6.35 -6.28 1.13
CA LEU A 72 -6.17 -6.93 2.43
C LEU A 72 -5.88 -8.43 2.29
N LYS A 73 -6.51 -9.13 1.33
CA LYS A 73 -6.23 -10.54 1.07
C LYS A 73 -4.77 -10.78 0.66
N ARG A 74 -4.15 -9.87 -0.09
CA ARG A 74 -2.72 -9.98 -0.47
C ARG A 74 -1.78 -9.87 0.74
N HIS A 75 -2.12 -9.00 1.69
CA HIS A 75 -1.37 -8.79 2.92
C HIS A 75 -1.71 -9.78 4.04
N LEU A 76 -2.67 -10.68 3.81
CA LEU A 76 -3.03 -11.80 4.70
C LEU A 76 -2.20 -13.07 4.44
N ASN A 77 -1.27 -13.02 3.48
CA ASN A 77 -0.36 -14.12 3.23
C ASN A 77 0.59 -14.35 4.43
N PHE A 78 1.11 -15.56 4.53
CA PHE A 78 1.98 -15.96 5.63
C PHE A 78 3.20 -15.04 5.72
N PHE A 79 3.38 -14.37 6.86
CA PHE A 79 4.46 -13.41 7.11
C PHE A 79 5.02 -13.63 8.50
N ASN A 80 6.35 -13.77 8.57
CA ASN A 80 7.12 -13.87 9.80
C ASN A 80 8.45 -13.16 9.60
N SER A 81 8.74 -12.19 10.45
CA SER A 81 10.00 -11.46 10.44
C SER A 81 10.29 -10.97 11.85
N GLU A 82 11.55 -10.68 12.13
CA GLU A 82 11.90 -9.98 13.37
C GLU A 82 11.19 -8.61 13.40
N GLN A 83 10.70 -8.22 14.58
CA GLN A 83 9.83 -7.06 14.81
C GLN A 83 10.36 -5.77 14.19
N THR A 84 11.65 -5.51 14.35
CA THR A 84 12.32 -4.30 13.85
C THR A 84 12.39 -4.30 12.32
N PHE A 85 12.79 -5.42 11.71
CA PHE A 85 12.82 -5.55 10.25
C PHE A 85 11.43 -5.61 9.63
N GLY A 86 10.46 -6.20 10.32
CA GLY A 86 9.07 -6.27 9.88
C GLY A 86 8.41 -4.89 9.73
N ALA A 87 8.78 -3.93 10.59
CA ALA A 87 8.34 -2.55 10.46
C ALA A 87 8.89 -1.86 9.19
N VAL A 88 10.12 -2.19 8.79
CA VAL A 88 10.71 -1.69 7.54
C VAL A 88 9.99 -2.29 6.34
N ILE A 89 9.73 -3.60 6.37
CA ILE A 89 9.00 -4.31 5.31
C ILE A 89 7.59 -3.73 5.15
N GLN A 90 6.90 -3.46 6.26
CA GLN A 90 5.60 -2.77 6.26
C GLN A 90 5.66 -1.43 5.54
N GLY A 91 6.67 -0.59 5.84
CA GLY A 91 6.86 0.69 5.16
C GLY A 91 7.08 0.54 3.65
N ILE A 92 7.88 -0.44 3.22
CA ILE A 92 8.09 -0.75 1.81
C ILE A 92 6.78 -1.20 1.15
N SER A 93 6.00 -2.07 1.80
CA SER A 93 4.71 -2.52 1.29
C SER A 93 3.71 -1.37 1.14
N ILE A 94 3.69 -0.41 2.07
CA ILE A 94 2.88 0.81 1.96
C ILE A 94 3.27 1.62 0.71
N ALA A 95 4.57 1.84 0.50
CA ALA A 95 5.07 2.57 -0.66
C ALA A 95 4.75 1.85 -1.99
N MET A 96 4.81 0.52 -2.00
CA MET A 96 4.45 -0.29 -3.18
C MET A 96 2.96 -0.22 -3.50
N GLU A 97 2.07 -0.23 -2.50
CA GLU A 97 0.63 -0.06 -2.74
C GLU A 97 0.30 1.35 -3.25
N GLU A 98 1.01 2.36 -2.77
CA GLU A 98 0.88 3.73 -3.28
C GLU A 98 1.30 3.83 -4.76
N GLN A 99 2.44 3.25 -5.13
CA GLN A 99 2.88 3.18 -6.52
C GLN A 99 1.90 2.41 -7.41
N LYS A 100 1.36 1.28 -6.93
CA LYS A 100 0.37 0.50 -7.67
C LYS A 100 -0.89 1.32 -7.95
N ARG A 101 -1.40 2.06 -6.97
CA ARG A 101 -2.54 2.96 -7.16
C ARG A 101 -2.24 4.06 -8.18
N ALA A 102 -1.06 4.68 -8.09
CA ALA A 102 -0.63 5.70 -9.04
C ALA A 102 -0.57 5.15 -10.47
N ALA A 103 0.01 3.97 -10.66
CA ALA A 103 0.08 3.27 -11.94
C ALA A 103 -1.31 2.90 -12.49
N SER A 104 -2.19 2.33 -11.66
CA SER A 104 -3.57 2.02 -12.05
C SER A 104 -4.32 3.28 -12.51
N ARG A 105 -4.15 4.41 -11.80
CA ARG A 105 -4.76 5.70 -12.19
C ARG A 105 -4.21 6.22 -13.52
N LEU A 106 -2.92 5.98 -13.80
CA LEU A 106 -2.31 6.35 -15.07
C LEU A 106 -2.90 5.55 -16.23
N THR A 107 -3.04 4.22 -16.08
CA THR A 107 -3.63 3.33 -17.09
C THR A 107 -5.09 3.70 -17.37
N THR A 108 -5.88 4.01 -16.35
CA THR A 108 -7.28 4.48 -16.53
C THR A 108 -7.35 5.84 -17.24
N ARG A 109 -6.35 6.71 -17.09
CA ARG A 109 -6.29 8.00 -17.79
C ARG A 109 -5.80 7.90 -19.23
N LEU A 110 -4.97 6.91 -19.54
CA LEU A 110 -4.44 6.69 -20.88
C LEU A 110 -5.44 5.97 -21.79
N SER A 111 -6.33 5.13 -21.25
CA SER A 111 -7.30 4.37 -22.05
C SER A 111 -8.34 5.20 -22.83
N PRO A 112 -8.81 6.38 -22.37
CA PRO A 112 -9.62 7.29 -23.17
C PRO A 112 -8.78 8.12 -24.14
N ALA A 113 -7.56 8.53 -23.73
CA ALA A 113 -6.67 9.36 -24.54
C ALA A 113 -6.13 8.63 -25.78
N LEU A 114 -5.87 7.32 -25.66
CA LEU A 114 -5.40 6.49 -26.78
C LEU A 114 -6.53 6.08 -27.74
N LYS A 115 -7.80 6.25 -27.37
CA LYS A 115 -8.97 6.00 -28.24
C LYS A 115 -9.42 7.25 -29.01
N LEU A 116 -8.82 8.40 -28.73
CA LEU A 116 -9.12 9.70 -29.36
C LEU A 116 -8.02 10.17 -30.33
N ALA A 117 -6.98 9.36 -30.54
CA ALA A 117 -5.93 9.55 -31.55
C ALA A 117 -6.03 8.44 -32.59
#